data_AF-A0AAE4EWR2-F1
#
_entry.id   AF-A0AAE4EWR2-F1
#
_cell.length_a   1.000
_cell.length_b   1.000
_cell.length_c   1.000
_cell.angle_alpha   90.00
_cell.angle_beta   90.00
_cell.angle_gamma   90.00
#
_symmetry.space_group_name_H-M   'P 1'
#
loop_
_entity.id
_entity.type
_entity.pdbx_description
1 polymer ?
#
loop_
_entity_poly.entity_id
_entity_poly.type
_entity_poly.pdbx_seq_one_letter_code
_entity_poly.pdbx_strand_id
1 'polypeptide(L)'
;MQQHTTIIDKAAMALSGGLLLLGVVVLGIVELLAGKPYGAAPLTNDAGEVIATPMVDPTLRTGLVLAGLLVLALYGGYRLVAPMKDEAAPAQQEITAD
;
A
#
# COMPACT_ATOMS: atom_id res chain seq x y z
N MET A 1 22.50 -9.71 11.89
CA MET A 1 21.85 -8.45 11.45
C MET A 1 20.40 -8.48 11.90
N GLN A 2 20.12 -8.13 13.15
CA GLN A 2 18.73 -7.94 13.58
C GLN A 2 18.36 -6.49 13.27
N GLN A 3 17.73 -6.26 12.12
CA GLN A 3 17.15 -4.94 11.82
C GLN A 3 15.89 -4.78 12.67
N HIS A 4 15.94 -3.93 13.69
CA HIS A 4 14.76 -3.56 14.45
C HIS A 4 13.90 -2.57 13.64
N THR A 5 12.96 -3.10 12.86
CA THR A 5 11.91 -2.30 12.22
C THR A 5 11.09 -1.61 13.30
N THR A 6 11.02 -0.27 13.27
CA THR A 6 10.23 0.47 14.26
C THR A 6 8.73 0.25 14.05
N ILE A 7 7.92 0.58 15.06
CA ILE A 7 6.45 0.51 14.95
C ILE A 7 5.96 1.39 13.78
N ILE A 8 6.60 2.55 13.58
CA ILE A 8 6.25 3.49 12.50
C ILE A 8 6.54 2.86 11.14
N ASP A 9 7.69 2.22 10.97
CA ASP A 9 8.05 1.54 9.73
C ASP A 9 7.05 0.42 9.42
N LYS A 10 6.69 -0.37 10.43
CA LYS A 10 5.73 -1.46 10.28
C LYS A 10 4.33 -0.95 9.95
N ALA A 11 3.89 0.14 10.58
CA ALA A 11 2.60 0.77 10.31
C ALA A 11 2.54 1.35 8.90
N ALA A 12 3.57 2.06 8.45
CA ALA A 12 3.64 2.63 7.11
C ALA A 12 3.60 1.54 6.03
N MET A 13 4.35 0.46 6.21
CA MET A 13 4.37 -0.69 5.29
C MET A 13 3.02 -1.43 5.29
N ALA A 14 2.45 -1.70 6.46
CA ALA A 14 1.18 -2.41 6.57
C ALA A 14 0.01 -1.59 6.00
N LEU A 15 -0.03 -0.29 6.28
CA LEU A 15 -1.09 0.59 5.78
C LEU A 15 -1.00 0.77 4.27
N SER A 16 0.17 1.13 3.74
CA SER A 16 0.36 1.33 2.29
C SER A 16 0.11 0.03 1.52
N GLY A 17 0.74 -1.07 1.94
CA GLY A 17 0.53 -2.38 1.31
C GLY A 17 -0.91 -2.87 1.44
N GLY A 18 -1.53 -2.68 2.61
CA GLY A 18 -2.93 -3.03 2.85
C GLY A 18 -3.89 -2.29 1.93
N LEU A 19 -3.72 -0.97 1.77
CA LEU A 19 -4.52 -0.15 0.87
C LEU A 19 -4.36 -0.56 -0.59
N LEU A 20 -3.13 -0.84 -1.04
CA LEU A 20 -2.85 -1.33 -2.38
C LEU A 20 -3.49 -2.69 -2.65
N LEU A 21 -3.33 -3.65 -1.73
CA LEU A 21 -3.91 -4.99 -1.86
C LEU A 21 -5.44 -4.96 -1.82
N LEU A 22 -6.02 -4.11 -0.96
CA LEU A 22 -7.47 -3.92 -0.92
C LEU A 22 -7.98 -3.37 -2.26
N GLY A 23 -7.40 -2.25 -2.73
CA GLY A 23 -7.82 -1.59 -3.96
C GLY A 23 -7.61 -2.43 -5.23
N VAL A 24 -6.52 -3.18 -5.31
CA VAL A 24 -6.19 -3.96 -6.52
C VAL A 24 -6.77 -5.36 -6.46
N VAL A 25 -6.41 -6.13 -5.44
CA VAL A 25 -6.64 -7.58 -5.40
C VAL A 25 -8.00 -7.90 -4.83
N VAL A 26 -8.31 -7.39 -3.62
CA VAL A 26 -9.58 -7.74 -2.93
C VAL A 26 -10.77 -7.22 -3.71
N LEU A 27 -10.78 -5.93 -4.08
CA LEU A 27 -11.85 -5.39 -4.93
C LEU A 27 -11.87 -6.02 -6.33
N GLY A 28 -10.73 -6.49 -6.84
CA GLY A 28 -10.67 -7.26 -8.08
C GLY A 28 -11.39 -8.60 -7.97
N ILE A 29 -11.16 -9.35 -6.89
CA ILE A 29 -11.85 -10.61 -6.62
C ILE A 29 -13.36 -10.37 -6.47
N VAL A 30 -13.74 -9.32 -5.75
CA VAL A 30 -15.13 -8.91 -5.56
C VAL A 30 -15.80 -8.63 -6.91
N GLU A 31 -15.14 -7.94 -7.83
CA GLU A 31 -15.65 -7.69 -9.19
C GLU A 31 -15.75 -8.97 -10.02
N LEU A 32 -14.79 -9.90 -9.90
CA LEU A 32 -14.86 -11.19 -10.60
C LEU A 32 -16.07 -12.01 -10.18
N LEU A 33 -16.42 -11.98 -8.88
CA LEU A 33 -17.61 -12.64 -8.36
C LEU A 33 -18.91 -11.95 -8.80
N ALA A 34 -18.87 -10.64 -9.05
CA ALA A 34 -20.02 -9.85 -9.50
C ALA A 34 -20.31 -10.02 -11.00
N GLY A 35 -19.29 -10.31 -11.82
CA GLY A 35 -19.42 -10.52 -13.25
C GLY A 35 -18.95 -9.34 -14.10
N LYS A 36 -19.33 -9.32 -15.38
CA LYS A 36 -18.99 -8.22 -16.30
C LYS A 36 -19.57 -6.89 -15.78
N PRO A 37 -18.86 -5.75 -15.93
CA PRO A 37 -17.78 -5.50 -16.91
C PRO A 37 -16.33 -5.85 -16.50
N TYR A 38 -16.04 -6.42 -15.32
CA TYR A 38 -14.69 -6.73 -14.82
C TYR A 38 -13.67 -5.58 -14.76
N GLY A 39 -14.06 -4.37 -15.18
CA GLY A 39 -13.20 -3.21 -15.36
C GLY A 39 -13.93 -1.92 -15.04
N ALA A 40 -13.26 -0.78 -15.19
CA ALA A 40 -13.79 0.52 -14.75
C ALA A 40 -14.87 1.12 -15.67
N ALA A 41 -14.98 0.62 -16.91
CA ALA A 41 -15.91 1.16 -17.89
C ALA A 41 -17.25 0.40 -17.85
N PRO A 42 -18.39 1.11 -17.97
CA PRO A 42 -19.67 0.48 -18.25
C PRO A 42 -19.62 -0.33 -19.55
N LEU A 43 -20.35 -1.45 -19.58
CA LEU A 43 -20.53 -2.25 -20.79
C LEU A 43 -21.72 -1.69 -21.60
N THR A 44 -21.52 -1.51 -22.90
CA THR A 44 -22.55 -1.01 -23.82
C THR A 44 -22.89 -2.03 -24.92
N ASN A 45 -24.09 -1.92 -25.49
CA ASN A 45 -24.50 -2.66 -26.69
C ASN A 45 -24.11 -1.90 -27.98
N ASP A 46 -24.40 -2.49 -29.15
CA ASP A 46 -24.10 -1.88 -30.46
C ASP A 46 -24.82 -0.54 -30.71
N ALA A 47 -25.92 -0.28 -29.98
CA ALA A 47 -26.65 0.98 -30.01
C ALA A 47 -26.10 2.03 -29.02
N GLY A 48 -25.13 1.67 -28.18
CA GLY A 48 -24.53 2.54 -27.17
C GLY A 48 -25.28 2.60 -25.83
N GLU A 49 -26.28 1.76 -25.62
CA GLU A 49 -27.02 1.69 -24.34
C GLU A 49 -26.19 0.93 -23.30
N VAL A 50 -26.19 1.41 -22.06
CA VAL A 50 -25.47 0.78 -20.95
C VAL A 50 -26.23 -0.45 -20.46
N ILE A 51 -25.60 -1.61 -20.55
CA ILE A 51 -26.18 -2.91 -20.17
C ILE A 51 -25.62 -3.46 -18.86
N ALA A 52 -24.46 -2.98 -18.41
CA ALA A 52 -23.89 -3.31 -17.10
C ALA A 52 -22.94 -2.22 -16.62
N THR A 53 -22.90 -2.00 -15.31
CA THR A 53 -21.96 -1.09 -14.65
C THR A 53 -21.07 -1.86 -13.68
N PRO A 54 -19.84 -1.38 -13.41
CA PRO A 54 -18.99 -1.98 -12.39
C PRO A 54 -19.70 -2.01 -11.04
N MET A 55 -19.48 -3.06 -10.25
CA MET A 55 -20.10 -3.16 -8.93
C MET A 55 -19.46 -2.18 -7.94
N VAL A 56 -18.14 -2.02 -8.01
CA VAL A 56 -17.40 -1.09 -7.18
C VAL A 56 -17.04 0.16 -7.98
N ASP A 57 -17.35 1.33 -7.42
CA ASP A 57 -17.05 2.61 -8.06
C ASP A 57 -15.55 2.72 -8.40
N PRO A 58 -15.19 3.00 -9.67
CA PRO A 58 -13.80 3.15 -10.08
C PRO A 58 -13.01 4.19 -9.28
N THR A 59 -13.67 5.25 -8.81
CA THR A 59 -13.12 6.30 -7.95
C THR A 59 -12.72 5.76 -6.59
N LEU A 60 -13.51 4.87 -5.98
CA LEU A 60 -13.13 4.24 -4.71
C LEU A 60 -11.93 3.33 -4.89
N ARG A 61 -11.91 2.55 -5.97
CA ARG A 61 -10.80 1.63 -6.27
C ARG A 61 -9.49 2.37 -6.48
N THR A 62 -9.52 3.39 -7.34
CA THR A 62 -8.36 4.24 -7.61
C THR A 62 -7.97 5.08 -6.40
N GLY A 63 -8.94 5.58 -5.63
CA GLY A 63 -8.72 6.31 -4.39
C GLY A 63 -7.96 5.51 -3.35
N LEU A 64 -8.29 4.23 -3.16
CA LEU A 64 -7.55 3.33 -2.25
C LEU A 64 -6.10 3.13 -2.70
N VAL A 65 -5.88 2.93 -4.00
CA VAL A 65 -4.54 2.76 -4.56
C VAL A 65 -3.72 4.04 -4.37
N LEU A 66 -4.30 5.20 -4.71
CA LEU A 66 -3.66 6.49 -4.52
C LEU A 66 -3.37 6.79 -3.06
N ALA A 67 -4.26 6.43 -2.13
CA ALA A 67 -4.01 6.57 -0.70
C ALA A 67 -2.83 5.70 -0.24
N GLY A 68 -2.74 4.45 -0.72
CA GLY A 68 -1.60 3.57 -0.43
C GLY A 68 -0.28 4.13 -0.95
N LEU A 69 -0.28 4.64 -2.19
CA LEU A 69 0.89 5.31 -2.78
C LEU A 69 1.25 6.59 -2.06
N LEU A 70 0.26 7.38 -1.61
CA LEU A 70 0.49 8.61 -0.87
C LEU A 70 1.17 8.31 0.48
N VAL A 71 0.69 7.30 1.22
CA VAL A 71 1.33 6.87 2.47
C VAL A 71 2.77 6.45 2.21
N LEU A 72 2.99 5.65 1.15
CA LEU A 72 4.33 5.19 0.78
C LEU A 72 5.26 6.36 0.39
N ALA A 73 4.75 7.31 -0.39
CA ALA A 73 5.50 8.48 -0.84
C ALA A 73 5.86 9.40 0.35
N LEU A 74 4.92 9.64 1.26
CA LEU A 74 5.16 10.43 2.48
C LEU A 74 6.19 9.75 3.39
N TYR A 75 6.04 8.45 3.64
CA TYR A 75 6.97 7.70 4.47
C TYR A 75 8.36 7.60 3.84
N GLY A 76 8.44 7.34 2.53
CA GLY A 76 9.69 7.33 1.77
C GLY A 76 10.37 8.70 1.81
N GLY A 77 9.62 9.77 1.56
CA GLY A 77 10.11 11.15 1.66
C GLY A 77 10.65 11.48 3.06
N TYR A 78 9.93 11.09 4.11
CA TYR A 78 10.41 11.21 5.49
C TYR A 78 11.73 10.46 5.71
N ARG A 79 11.83 9.21 5.24
CA ARG A 79 13.03 8.37 5.40
C ARG A 79 14.25 8.89 4.64
N LEU A 80 14.05 9.65 3.56
CA LEU A 80 15.12 10.27 2.77
C LEU A 80 15.77 11.46 3.50
N VAL A 81 14.99 12.20 4.28
CA VAL A 81 15.48 13.40 5.00
C VAL A 81 15.78 13.13 6.47
N ALA A 82 15.18 12.09 7.06
CA ALA A 82 15.44 11.72 8.44
C ALA A 82 16.89 11.23 8.58
N PRO A 83 17.67 11.78 9.53
CA PRO A 83 19.02 11.30 9.79
C PRO A 83 18.96 9.82 10.18
N MET A 84 19.77 8.99 9.53
CA MET A 84 20.01 7.63 10.00
C MET A 84 20.67 7.76 11.37
N LYS A 85 19.92 7.49 12.44
CA LYS A 85 20.53 7.27 13.74
C LYS A 85 21.37 6.01 13.59
N ASP A 86 22.67 6.18 13.41
CA ASP A 86 23.62 5.11 13.62
C ASP A 86 23.38 4.59 15.03
N GLU A 87 22.94 3.34 15.10
CA GLU A 87 22.83 2.60 16.34
C GLU A 87 24.23 2.60 16.95
N ALA A 88 24.42 3.40 18.01
CA ALA A 88 25.69 3.52 18.69
C ALA A 88 26.20 2.10 18.97
N ALA A 89 27.36 1.79 18.37
CA ALA A 89 28.04 0.52 18.57
C ALA A 89 28.06 0.20 20.08
N PRO A 90 27.75 -1.05 20.49
CA PRO A 90 27.88 -1.41 21.88
C PRO A 90 29.33 -1.11 22.26
N ALA A 91 29.50 -0.19 23.20
CA ALA A 91 30.80 0.16 23.75
C ALA A 91 31.55 -1.14 24.01
N GLN A 92 32.74 -1.26 23.42
CA GLN A 92 33.73 -2.23 23.87
C GLN A 92 33.79 -2.11 25.38
N GLN A 93 33.16 -3.04 26.09
CA GLN A 93 33.49 -3.29 27.49
C GLN A 93 34.93 -3.78 27.43
N GLU A 94 35.82 -2.84 27.71
CA GLU A 94 37.17 -3.04 28.16
C GLU A 94 37.14 -4.16 29.20
N ILE A 95 37.40 -5.39 28.76
CA ILE A 95 37.79 -6.49 29.65
C ILE A 95 39.28 -6.26 29.93
N THR A 96 39.57 -5.22 30.70
CA THR A 96 40.79 -5.14 31.49
C THR A 96 40.55 -6.06 32.69
N ALA A 97 40.88 -7.34 32.51
CA ALA A 97 41.11 -8.24 33.63
C ALA A 97 42.59 -8.08 34.02
N ASP A 98 42.80 -7.45 35.18
CA ASP A 98 44.01 -7.49 35.99
C ASP A 98 44.19 -8.89 36.60
#